data_AF-A0A416NQM1-F1
#
_entry.id   AF-A0A416NQM1-F1
#
_cell.length_a   1.000
_cell.length_b   1.000
_cell.length_c   1.000
_cell.angle_alpha   90.00
_cell.angle_beta   90.00
_cell.angle_gamma   90.00
#
_symmetry.space_group_name_H-M   'P 1'
#
loop_
_entity.id
_entity.type
_entity.pdbx_description
1 polymer ?
#
loop_
_entity_poly.entity_id
_entity_poly.type
_entity_poly.pdbx_seq_one_letter_code
_entity_poly.pdbx_strand_id
1 'polypeptide(L)'
;MNQEQVTAENTEEKAAEVTASSEMAGQTQEAVRPKGKWFGRGIYGSKDVPIRILDGLIGVLIVVIVGMIIFFAVRGGFNIMYDTDGGSEVPAQKIRYGEFITEPETPYKPGYTFDGWYTEKEGETVLWYFQSEKVTGDMTLTAHWIPAQFTVKFDYDGGTDADGAVTESKQVIFGETYGTLPEPVKEGSIFAGWEYSGQTITADTVVQMTGEHVLTAIWK
;
A
#
# COMPACT_ATOMS: atom_id res chain seq x y z
N MET A 1 -33.81 -25.59 58.43
CA MET A 1 -34.72 -24.52 58.88
C MET A 1 -35.02 -23.66 57.66
N ASN A 2 -36.32 -23.52 57.35
CA ASN A 2 -37.00 -22.58 56.44
C ASN A 2 -36.93 -22.74 54.91
N GLN A 3 -38.10 -23.08 54.33
CA GLN A 3 -38.97 -22.31 53.39
C GLN A 3 -38.28 -21.24 52.52
N GLU A 4 -38.64 -20.97 51.25
CA GLU A 4 -39.83 -21.19 50.42
C GLU A 4 -39.43 -21.01 48.92
N GLN A 5 -40.25 -21.52 47.99
CA GLN A 5 -40.11 -21.43 46.51
C GLN A 5 -40.55 -20.03 45.97
N VAL A 6 -40.49 -19.59 44.70
CA VAL A 6 -40.65 -20.16 43.34
C VAL A 6 -40.12 -19.14 42.30
N THR A 7 -39.56 -19.58 41.17
CA THR A 7 -39.79 -19.14 39.75
C THR A 7 -38.61 -19.66 38.90
N ALA A 8 -38.71 -20.13 37.67
CA ALA A 8 -39.77 -20.39 36.71
C ALA A 8 -39.14 -21.38 35.68
N GLU A 9 -39.91 -22.37 35.21
CA GLU A 9 -40.18 -22.59 33.77
C GLU A 9 -39.04 -23.31 32.99
N ASN A 10 -39.09 -24.63 32.82
CA ASN A 10 -39.86 -25.44 31.86
C ASN A 10 -39.51 -25.19 30.36
N THR A 11 -39.37 -26.18 29.45
CA THR A 11 -39.31 -27.65 29.52
C THR A 11 -39.36 -28.24 28.08
N GLU A 12 -38.72 -29.41 27.92
CA GLU A 12 -38.96 -30.53 26.96
C GLU A 12 -38.92 -30.25 25.44
N GLU A 13 -38.19 -30.97 24.56
CA GLU A 13 -37.76 -32.38 24.48
C GLU A 13 -38.83 -33.42 24.80
N LYS A 14 -39.53 -33.93 23.78
CA LYS A 14 -39.82 -35.38 23.75
C LYS A 14 -40.19 -35.95 22.38
N ALA A 15 -39.54 -37.08 22.14
CA ALA A 15 -39.73 -38.16 21.17
C ALA A 15 -41.17 -38.51 20.74
N ALA A 16 -41.26 -39.05 19.51
CA ALA A 16 -42.28 -40.02 19.13
C ALA A 16 -41.73 -40.99 18.07
N GLU A 17 -41.80 -42.29 18.37
CA GLU A 17 -41.58 -43.44 17.49
C GLU A 17 -42.86 -44.31 17.53
N VAL A 18 -43.04 -45.11 16.47
CA VAL A 18 -43.86 -46.35 16.39
C VAL A 18 -45.32 -46.23 15.88
N THR A 19 -45.46 -46.51 14.56
CA THR A 19 -46.36 -47.49 13.87
C THR A 19 -47.40 -48.26 14.71
N ALA A 20 -48.59 -48.70 14.28
CA ALA A 20 -49.30 -48.85 13.00
C ALA A 20 -50.75 -49.33 13.31
N SER A 21 -51.69 -49.17 12.36
CA SER A 21 -52.62 -50.23 11.85
C SER A 21 -54.07 -49.79 11.57
N SER A 22 -54.51 -50.11 10.33
CA SER A 22 -55.85 -50.32 9.74
C SER A 22 -56.88 -49.16 9.73
N GLU A 23 -57.79 -48.96 8.77
CA GLU A 23 -58.21 -49.66 7.55
C GLU A 23 -59.11 -48.72 6.69
N MET A 24 -59.01 -48.81 5.36
CA MET A 24 -60.06 -48.68 4.32
C MET A 24 -61.03 -47.46 4.22
N ALA A 25 -60.95 -46.83 3.04
CA ALA A 25 -62.05 -46.54 2.09
C ALA A 25 -62.22 -45.05 1.70
N GLY A 26 -62.17 -44.79 0.38
CA GLY A 26 -62.61 -43.52 -0.21
C GLY A 26 -61.78 -43.08 -1.42
N GLN A 27 -61.99 -43.71 -2.58
CA GLN A 27 -61.52 -43.17 -3.85
C GLN A 27 -62.26 -41.87 -4.18
N THR A 28 -61.52 -40.79 -4.43
CA THR A 28 -62.00 -39.68 -5.29
C THR A 28 -60.86 -39.30 -6.23
N GLN A 29 -61.13 -39.38 -7.53
CA GLN A 29 -60.16 -39.14 -8.59
C GLN A 29 -59.81 -37.65 -8.68
N GLU A 30 -58.54 -37.29 -8.57
CA GLU A 30 -58.03 -35.95 -8.92
C GLU A 30 -57.59 -35.91 -10.39
N ALA A 31 -58.00 -34.83 -11.06
CA ALA A 31 -57.78 -34.59 -12.48
C ALA A 31 -56.31 -34.34 -12.82
N VAL A 32 -55.79 -35.12 -13.77
CA VAL A 32 -54.45 -34.96 -14.34
C VAL A 32 -54.37 -33.64 -15.12
N ARG A 33 -53.61 -32.66 -14.62
CA ARG A 33 -53.24 -31.47 -15.43
C ARG A 33 -52.35 -31.89 -16.60
N PRO A 34 -52.64 -31.51 -17.85
CA PRO A 34 -51.73 -31.80 -18.94
C PRO A 34 -50.45 -30.97 -18.79
N LYS A 35 -49.29 -31.64 -18.83
CA LYS A 35 -47.97 -30.99 -18.91
C LYS A 35 -47.88 -30.27 -20.26
N GLY A 36 -48.22 -28.98 -20.27
CA GLY A 36 -47.90 -28.09 -21.38
C GLY A 36 -46.38 -28.00 -21.53
N LYS A 37 -45.85 -28.46 -22.66
CA LYS A 37 -44.43 -28.30 -23.01
C LYS A 37 -44.17 -26.80 -23.23
N TRP A 38 -43.42 -26.18 -22.32
CA TRP A 38 -42.84 -24.86 -22.50
C TRP A 38 -41.80 -24.94 -23.63
N PHE A 39 -42.14 -24.50 -24.84
CA PHE A 39 -41.18 -24.31 -25.91
C PHE A 39 -40.50 -22.94 -25.75
N GLY A 40 -39.35 -22.92 -25.08
CA GLY A 40 -38.40 -21.84 -25.27
C GLY A 40 -37.87 -21.97 -26.69
N ARG A 41 -38.26 -21.07 -27.60
CA ARG A 41 -37.62 -20.92 -28.91
C ARG A 41 -36.22 -20.36 -28.69
N GLY A 42 -35.32 -21.23 -28.25
CA GLY A 42 -33.89 -21.00 -28.32
C GLY A 42 -33.42 -21.08 -29.77
N ILE A 43 -32.26 -20.51 -30.01
CA ILE A 43 -31.43 -20.43 -31.23
C ILE A 43 -31.28 -21.70 -32.11
N TYR A 44 -31.94 -22.82 -31.79
CA TYR A 44 -31.89 -24.10 -32.52
C TYR A 44 -33.15 -24.34 -33.40
N GLY A 45 -33.71 -23.29 -33.98
CA GLY A 45 -35.04 -23.34 -34.62
C GLY A 45 -35.12 -23.89 -36.04
N SER A 46 -34.04 -24.35 -36.70
CA SER A 46 -34.16 -24.82 -38.09
C SER A 46 -33.09 -25.79 -38.60
N LYS A 47 -32.32 -26.46 -37.71
CA LYS A 47 -31.33 -27.46 -38.12
C LYS A 47 -31.35 -28.60 -37.09
N ASP A 48 -31.62 -29.82 -37.55
CA ASP A 48 -31.59 -31.03 -36.72
C ASP A 48 -30.15 -31.35 -36.32
N VAL A 49 -29.64 -30.67 -35.30
CA VAL A 49 -28.32 -30.98 -34.75
C VAL A 49 -28.48 -32.15 -33.77
N PRO A 50 -27.84 -33.29 -34.02
CA PRO A 50 -27.85 -34.40 -33.07
C PRO A 50 -27.33 -33.92 -31.71
N ILE A 51 -28.00 -34.29 -30.63
CA ILE A 51 -27.65 -33.89 -29.25
C ILE A 51 -26.15 -34.16 -28.95
N ARG A 52 -25.59 -35.23 -29.52
CA ARG A 52 -24.16 -35.59 -29.39
C ARG A 52 -23.20 -34.57 -30.01
N ILE A 53 -23.60 -33.88 -31.07
CA ILE A 53 -22.82 -32.79 -31.69
C ILE A 53 -22.94 -31.52 -30.84
N LEU A 54 -24.11 -31.29 -30.23
CA LEU A 54 -24.32 -30.16 -29.33
C LEU A 54 -23.48 -30.29 -28.05
N ASP A 55 -23.45 -31.48 -27.44
CA ASP A 55 -22.62 -31.76 -26.25
C ASP A 55 -21.12 -31.62 -26.55
N GLY A 56 -20.69 -32.06 -27.74
CA GLY A 56 -19.31 -31.87 -28.21
C GLY A 56 -18.96 -30.40 -28.40
N LEU A 57 -19.85 -29.61 -28.99
CA LEU A 57 -19.67 -28.16 -29.16
C LEU A 57 -19.67 -27.41 -27.82
N ILE A 58 -20.53 -27.80 -26.88
CA ILE A 58 -20.57 -27.24 -25.52
C ILE A 58 -19.28 -27.59 -24.78
N GLY A 59 -18.80 -28.83 -24.86
CA GLY A 59 -17.51 -29.24 -24.27
C GLY A 59 -16.32 -28.45 -24.84
N VAL A 60 -16.27 -28.27 -26.16
CA VAL A 60 -15.24 -27.44 -26.83
C VAL A 60 -15.35 -25.98 -26.40
N LEU A 61 -16.56 -25.42 -26.34
CA LEU A 61 -16.80 -24.06 -25.90
C LEU A 61 -16.36 -23.86 -24.43
N ILE A 62 -16.64 -24.80 -23.55
CA ILE A 62 -16.18 -24.77 -22.14
C ILE A 62 -14.66 -24.81 -22.09
N VAL A 63 -14.00 -25.67 -22.85
CA VAL A 63 -12.52 -25.73 -22.90
C VAL A 63 -11.92 -24.43 -23.45
N VAL A 64 -12.56 -23.81 -24.45
CA VAL A 64 -12.13 -22.51 -25.00
C VAL A 64 -12.37 -21.39 -24.01
N ILE A 65 -13.51 -21.35 -23.31
CA ILE A 65 -13.83 -20.34 -22.29
C ILE A 65 -12.89 -20.49 -21.09
N VAL A 66 -12.69 -21.71 -20.58
CA VAL A 66 -11.74 -21.99 -19.49
C VAL A 66 -10.32 -21.65 -19.94
N GLY A 67 -9.95 -22.00 -21.17
CA GLY A 67 -8.66 -21.65 -21.77
C GLY A 67 -8.47 -20.14 -21.95
N MET A 68 -9.52 -19.40 -22.32
CA MET A 68 -9.50 -17.94 -22.38
C MET A 68 -9.43 -17.32 -20.99
N ILE A 69 -10.20 -17.80 -20.01
CA ILE A 69 -10.12 -17.33 -18.62
C ILE A 69 -8.72 -17.57 -18.07
N ILE A 70 -8.14 -18.76 -18.28
CA ILE A 70 -6.75 -19.06 -17.92
C ILE A 70 -5.81 -18.15 -18.70
N PHE A 71 -5.98 -17.97 -20.00
CA PHE A 71 -5.15 -17.10 -20.84
C PHE A 71 -5.17 -15.66 -20.34
N PHE A 72 -6.33 -15.09 -20.03
CA PHE A 72 -6.49 -13.73 -19.51
C PHE A 72 -5.98 -13.61 -18.08
N ALA A 73 -6.20 -14.60 -17.22
CA ALA A 73 -5.64 -14.62 -15.86
C ALA A 73 -4.11 -14.77 -15.85
N VAL A 74 -3.55 -15.45 -16.85
CA VAL A 74 -2.12 -15.77 -16.96
C VAL A 74 -1.36 -14.71 -17.78
N ARG A 75 -2.03 -13.98 -18.67
CA ARG A 75 -1.43 -12.90 -19.51
C ARG A 75 -1.85 -11.48 -19.11
N GLY A 76 -2.87 -11.33 -18.26
CA GLY A 76 -3.18 -10.08 -17.59
C GLY A 76 -2.21 -9.88 -16.43
N GLY A 77 -1.11 -9.16 -16.67
CA GLY A 77 -0.28 -8.65 -15.57
C GLY A 77 -0.96 -7.50 -14.85
N PHE A 78 -0.66 -7.33 -13.57
CA PHE A 78 -1.03 -6.19 -12.76
C PHE A 78 -0.12 -5.00 -13.03
N ASN A 79 -0.69 -3.81 -12.92
CA ASN A 79 0.03 -2.57 -13.04
C ASN A 79 0.56 -2.15 -11.67
N ILE A 80 1.88 -1.98 -11.59
CA ILE A 80 2.59 -1.46 -10.44
C ILE A 80 2.96 -0.03 -10.76
N MET A 81 2.30 0.90 -10.08
CA MET A 81 2.60 2.33 -10.19
C MET A 81 3.60 2.72 -9.10
N TYR A 82 4.47 3.66 -9.41
CA TYR A 82 5.42 4.23 -8.46
C TYR A 82 5.08 5.70 -8.26
N ASP A 83 4.76 6.07 -7.02
CA ASP A 83 4.63 7.46 -6.60
C ASP A 83 5.93 7.86 -5.90
N THR A 84 6.71 8.73 -6.52
CA THR A 84 8.04 9.11 -6.02
C THR A 84 7.99 10.20 -4.95
N ASP A 85 6.81 10.71 -4.58
CA ASP A 85 6.62 11.79 -3.60
C ASP A 85 7.58 12.98 -3.86
N GLY A 86 7.61 13.45 -5.10
CA GLY A 86 8.47 14.56 -5.52
C GLY A 86 9.94 14.20 -5.77
N GLY A 87 10.31 12.91 -5.75
CA GLY A 87 11.58 12.43 -6.32
C GLY A 87 11.53 12.27 -7.85
N SER A 88 12.66 11.90 -8.45
CA SER A 88 12.75 11.61 -9.89
C SER A 88 11.77 10.52 -10.33
N GLU A 89 11.17 10.68 -11.51
CA GLU A 89 10.15 9.75 -12.05
C GLU A 89 10.66 8.31 -12.17
N VAL A 90 9.80 7.36 -11.79
CA VAL A 90 10.04 5.92 -11.95
C VAL A 90 8.94 5.33 -12.83
N PRO A 91 9.28 4.64 -13.92
CA PRO A 91 8.28 4.10 -14.83
C PRO A 91 7.48 2.96 -14.19
N ALA A 92 6.18 2.93 -14.45
CA ALA A 92 5.31 1.84 -14.02
C ALA A 92 5.72 0.49 -14.63
N GLN A 93 5.52 -0.58 -13.89
CA GLN A 93 5.84 -1.94 -14.31
C GLN A 93 4.58 -2.80 -14.44
N LYS A 94 4.60 -3.74 -15.39
CA LYS A 94 3.51 -4.72 -15.55
C LYS A 94 4.00 -6.11 -15.15
N ILE A 95 3.54 -6.60 -14.00
CA ILE A 95 4.04 -7.82 -13.35
C ILE A 95 2.92 -8.86 -13.26
N ARG A 96 3.23 -10.14 -13.45
CA ARG A 96 2.22 -11.22 -13.39
C ARG A 96 1.90 -11.58 -11.94
N TYR A 97 0.72 -12.15 -11.73
CA TYR A 97 0.32 -12.67 -10.43
C TYR A 97 1.37 -13.64 -9.86
N GLY A 98 1.77 -13.43 -8.60
CA GLY A 98 2.67 -14.32 -7.88
C GLY A 98 4.15 -14.20 -8.25
N GLU A 99 4.50 -13.26 -9.15
CA GLU A 99 5.88 -12.90 -9.49
C GLU A 99 6.40 -11.80 -8.56
N PHE A 100 7.72 -11.67 -8.53
CA PHE A 100 8.42 -10.58 -7.83
C PHE A 100 8.53 -9.35 -8.73
N ILE A 101 8.47 -8.17 -8.10
CA ILE A 101 8.74 -6.90 -8.77
C ILE A 101 10.26 -6.78 -8.94
N THR A 102 10.73 -6.37 -10.12
CA THR A 102 12.14 -6.01 -10.29
C THR A 102 12.34 -4.63 -9.71
N GLU A 103 13.20 -4.52 -8.70
CA GLU A 103 13.46 -3.24 -8.02
C GLU A 103 13.84 -2.16 -9.05
N PRO A 104 13.12 -1.03 -9.07
CA PRO A 104 13.43 0.06 -9.99
C PRO A 104 14.73 0.77 -9.58
N GLU A 105 15.24 1.63 -10.45
CA GLU A 105 16.30 2.55 -10.04
C GLU A 105 15.82 3.40 -8.87
N THR A 106 16.67 3.55 -7.85
CA THR A 106 16.37 4.35 -6.68
C THR A 106 16.09 5.79 -7.11
N PRO A 107 14.91 6.35 -6.81
CA PRO A 107 14.63 7.72 -7.18
C PRO A 107 15.55 8.67 -6.42
N TYR A 108 15.74 9.87 -6.97
CA TYR A 108 16.52 10.93 -6.34
C TYR A 108 15.62 12.10 -5.93
N LYS A 109 15.76 12.56 -4.69
CA LYS A 109 15.10 13.75 -4.15
C LYS A 109 16.15 14.62 -3.44
N PRO A 110 16.46 15.83 -3.93
CA PRO A 110 17.47 16.70 -3.32
C PRO A 110 17.16 16.98 -1.84
N GLY A 111 18.17 16.83 -0.97
CA GLY A 111 18.01 17.08 0.47
C GLY A 111 17.39 15.94 1.27
N TYR A 112 17.06 14.82 0.63
CA TYR A 112 16.50 13.64 1.28
C TYR A 112 17.29 12.37 0.91
N THR A 113 17.27 11.41 1.82
CA THR A 113 17.74 10.04 1.62
C THR A 113 16.53 9.15 1.37
N PHE A 114 16.60 8.32 0.33
CA PHE A 114 15.57 7.33 0.05
C PHE A 114 15.58 6.24 1.13
N ASP A 115 14.44 6.04 1.80
CA ASP A 115 14.29 5.04 2.86
C ASP A 115 13.77 3.72 2.30
N GLY A 116 12.77 3.78 1.42
CA GLY A 116 12.18 2.60 0.82
C GLY A 116 10.87 2.88 0.08
N TRP A 117 10.34 1.82 -0.52
CA TRP A 117 9.02 1.83 -1.14
C TRP A 117 8.00 1.26 -0.18
N TYR A 118 6.86 1.93 -0.01
CA TYR A 118 5.80 1.51 0.88
C TYR A 118 4.50 1.28 0.10
N THR A 119 3.66 0.39 0.59
CA THR A 119 2.32 0.13 0.04
C THR A 119 1.28 0.24 1.14
N GLU A 120 0.04 0.53 0.76
CA GLU A 120 -1.09 0.38 1.68
C GLU A 120 -1.59 -1.07 1.65
N LYS A 121 -1.66 -1.70 2.81
CA LYS A 121 -2.21 -3.04 3.00
C LYS A 121 -3.12 -3.03 4.20
N GLU A 122 -4.39 -3.41 4.00
CA GLU A 122 -5.39 -3.48 5.08
C GLU A 122 -5.58 -2.15 5.84
N GLY A 123 -5.29 -1.01 5.19
CA GLY A 123 -5.39 0.33 5.77
C GLY A 123 -4.14 0.80 6.51
N GLU A 124 -3.05 0.03 6.47
CA GLU A 124 -1.76 0.38 7.05
C GLU A 124 -0.71 0.60 5.96
N THR A 125 0.17 1.59 6.17
CA THR A 125 1.33 1.83 5.32
C THR A 125 2.47 0.89 5.74
N VAL A 126 2.82 -0.05 4.87
CA VAL A 126 3.82 -1.08 5.14
C VAL A 126 4.99 -0.99 4.15
N LEU A 127 6.21 -1.22 4.64
CA LEU A 127 7.40 -1.27 3.80
C LEU A 127 7.33 -2.48 2.86
N TRP A 128 7.57 -2.26 1.57
CA TRP A 128 7.57 -3.28 0.54
C TRP A 128 8.96 -3.91 0.36
N TYR A 129 9.04 -5.23 0.46
CA TYR A 129 10.28 -5.98 0.26
C TYR A 129 10.28 -6.73 -1.08
N PHE A 130 11.00 -6.20 -2.08
CA PHE A 130 11.06 -6.76 -3.44
C PHE A 130 11.52 -8.24 -3.53
N GLN A 131 12.28 -8.71 -2.54
CA GLN A 131 12.83 -10.08 -2.53
C GLN A 131 11.92 -11.12 -1.87
N SER A 132 10.94 -10.70 -1.06
CA SER A 132 10.08 -11.62 -0.30
C SER A 132 8.60 -11.47 -0.64
N GLU A 133 8.19 -10.32 -1.18
CA GLU A 133 6.80 -10.02 -1.50
C GLU A 133 6.48 -10.24 -2.97
N LYS A 134 5.29 -10.79 -3.20
CA LYS A 134 4.78 -11.13 -4.52
C LYS A 134 3.62 -10.24 -4.87
N VAL A 135 3.50 -9.92 -6.16
CA VAL A 135 2.38 -9.15 -6.67
C VAL A 135 1.11 -9.99 -6.63
N THR A 136 0.10 -9.49 -5.92
CA THR A 136 -1.23 -10.13 -5.81
C THR A 136 -2.33 -9.32 -6.49
N GLY A 137 -2.05 -8.08 -6.89
CA GLY A 137 -3.01 -7.16 -7.49
C GLY A 137 -2.34 -5.90 -8.03
N ASP A 138 -3.15 -5.02 -8.63
CA ASP A 138 -2.73 -3.67 -8.97
C ASP A 138 -2.41 -2.92 -7.67
N MET A 139 -1.28 -2.24 -7.62
CA MET A 139 -0.83 -1.50 -6.43
C MET A 139 0.01 -0.29 -6.81
N THR A 140 0.07 0.64 -5.88
CA THR A 140 0.95 1.80 -5.96
C THR A 140 1.98 1.69 -4.84
N LEU A 141 3.25 1.74 -5.21
CA LEU A 141 4.36 1.85 -4.28
C LEU A 141 4.73 3.33 -4.12
N THR A 142 4.68 3.82 -2.90
CA THR A 142 5.00 5.20 -2.54
C THR A 142 6.40 5.28 -1.96
N ALA A 143 7.23 6.17 -2.49
CA ALA A 143 8.58 6.41 -1.98
C ALA A 143 8.51 7.15 -0.64
N HIS A 144 9.22 6.62 0.36
CA HIS A 144 9.45 7.32 1.62
C HIS A 144 10.86 7.90 1.67
N TRP A 145 10.94 9.09 2.27
CA TRP A 145 12.13 9.93 2.27
C TRP A 145 12.45 10.37 3.70
N ILE A 146 13.72 10.23 4.09
CA ILE A 146 14.25 10.75 5.35
C ILE A 146 15.03 12.04 5.04
N PRO A 147 14.78 13.17 5.74
CA PRO A 147 15.60 14.37 5.59
C PRO A 147 17.09 14.07 5.79
N ALA A 148 17.92 14.48 4.84
CA ALA A 148 19.35 14.24 4.92
C ALA A 148 20.00 15.15 5.98
N GLN A 149 21.07 14.64 6.60
CA GLN A 149 21.91 15.40 7.52
C GLN A 149 23.14 15.93 6.78
N PHE A 150 23.45 17.20 7.00
CA PHE A 150 24.59 17.86 6.41
C PHE A 150 25.51 18.43 7.47
N THR A 151 26.81 18.35 7.19
CA THR A 151 27.83 18.96 8.04
C THR A 151 28.00 20.43 7.66
N VAL A 152 27.85 21.31 8.63
CA VAL A 152 28.11 22.74 8.52
C VAL A 152 29.40 23.02 9.23
N LYS A 153 30.34 23.67 8.56
CA LYS A 153 31.57 24.16 9.18
C LYS A 153 31.44 25.65 9.44
N PHE A 154 32.00 26.09 10.54
CA PHE A 154 32.02 27.47 10.98
C PHE A 154 33.45 27.97 10.86
N ASP A 155 33.67 28.94 9.98
CA ASP A 155 34.93 29.65 9.82
C ASP A 155 34.83 31.00 10.55
N TYR A 156 35.59 31.16 11.63
CA TYR A 156 35.54 32.38 12.44
C TYR A 156 36.22 33.60 11.81
N ASP A 157 36.81 33.48 10.61
CA ASP A 157 37.46 34.59 9.90
C ASP A 157 38.44 35.38 10.82
N GLY A 158 39.32 34.63 11.48
CA GLY A 158 40.29 35.19 12.43
C GLY A 158 39.75 35.54 13.81
N GLY A 159 38.50 35.18 14.12
CA GLY A 159 38.01 35.06 15.49
C GLY A 159 38.32 33.70 16.12
N THR A 160 37.99 33.55 17.41
CA THR A 160 38.11 32.30 18.17
C THR A 160 36.88 32.07 19.04
N ASP A 161 36.60 30.83 19.40
CA ASP A 161 35.64 30.50 20.45
C ASP A 161 36.25 30.70 21.87
N ALA A 162 35.51 30.26 22.89
CA ALA A 162 35.93 30.34 24.29
C ALA A 162 37.17 29.47 24.61
N ASP A 163 37.42 28.42 23.83
CA ASP A 163 38.54 27.50 23.99
C ASP A 163 39.73 27.86 23.09
N GLY A 164 39.61 28.92 22.28
CA GLY A 164 40.63 29.37 21.34
C GLY A 164 40.61 28.63 20.01
N ALA A 165 39.59 27.83 19.71
CA ALA A 165 39.44 27.19 18.41
C ALA A 165 39.02 28.21 17.34
N VAL A 166 39.52 28.02 16.13
CA VAL A 166 39.28 28.90 14.98
C VAL A 166 38.18 28.41 14.05
N THR A 167 37.73 27.16 14.24
CA THR A 167 36.66 26.54 13.46
C THR A 167 35.89 25.53 14.29
N GLU A 168 34.58 25.42 14.05
CA GLU A 168 33.71 24.40 14.62
C GLU A 168 32.91 23.69 13.49
N SER A 169 32.30 22.54 13.77
CA SER A 169 31.34 21.93 12.86
C SER A 169 30.12 21.38 13.56
N LYS A 170 28.96 21.43 12.90
CA LYS A 170 27.67 20.95 13.40
C LYS A 170 26.92 20.15 12.34
N GLN A 171 26.16 19.14 12.76
CA GLN A 171 25.19 18.49 11.87
C GLN A 171 23.86 19.26 11.88
N VAL A 172 23.31 19.48 10.69
CA VAL A 172 21.99 20.09 10.51
C VAL A 172 21.12 19.21 9.63
N ILE A 173 19.80 19.27 9.82
CA ILE A 173 18.83 18.48 9.07
C ILE A 173 18.23 19.34 7.95
N PHE A 174 18.17 18.81 6.74
CA PHE A 174 17.53 19.48 5.61
C PHE A 174 16.06 19.82 5.91
N GLY A 175 15.64 21.04 5.60
CA GLY A 175 14.28 21.51 5.84
C GLY A 175 13.99 21.92 7.29
N GLU A 176 14.93 21.71 8.22
CA GLU A 176 14.88 22.28 9.57
C GLU A 176 15.68 23.58 9.65
N THR A 177 15.55 24.31 10.76
CA THR A 177 16.34 25.52 10.98
C THR A 177 17.75 25.20 11.50
N TYR A 178 18.69 26.13 11.30
CA TYR A 178 20.06 25.96 11.83
C TYR A 178 20.11 25.81 13.36
N GLY A 179 19.13 26.35 14.08
CA GLY A 179 19.10 26.37 15.54
C GLY A 179 20.26 27.19 16.12
N THR A 180 20.67 26.89 17.35
CA THR A 180 21.78 27.62 18.00
C THR A 180 23.06 27.55 17.18
N LEU A 181 23.63 28.72 16.88
CA LEU A 181 24.89 28.89 16.16
C LEU A 181 25.98 29.36 17.13
N PRO A 182 27.25 29.01 16.89
CA PRO A 182 28.35 29.53 17.70
C PRO A 182 28.51 31.04 17.53
N GLU A 183 28.96 31.69 18.60
CA GLU A 183 29.24 33.12 18.67
C GLU A 183 30.74 33.33 18.93
N PRO A 184 31.58 33.45 17.88
CA PRO A 184 33.00 33.67 18.03
C PRO A 184 33.30 35.08 18.55
N VAL A 185 34.51 35.25 19.09
CA VAL A 185 35.05 36.52 19.55
C VAL A 185 36.31 36.87 18.77
N LYS A 186 36.43 38.13 18.35
CA LYS A 186 37.61 38.68 17.66
C LYS A 186 37.99 40.00 18.30
N GLU A 187 39.24 40.13 18.74
CA GLU A 187 39.70 41.35 19.40
C GLU A 187 39.50 42.59 18.52
N GLY A 188 38.87 43.62 19.08
CA GLY A 188 38.62 44.88 18.39
C GLY A 188 37.51 44.85 17.34
N SER A 189 36.72 43.77 17.24
CA SER A 189 35.59 43.64 16.29
C SER A 189 34.30 43.18 17.00
N ILE A 190 33.15 43.49 16.42
CA ILE A 190 31.84 43.01 16.89
C ILE A 190 31.32 41.94 15.94
N PHE A 191 30.96 40.77 16.47
CA PHE A 191 30.35 39.70 15.67
C PHE A 191 28.99 40.17 15.13
N ALA A 192 28.84 40.16 13.80
CA ALA A 192 27.65 40.65 13.12
C ALA A 192 26.72 39.53 12.62
N GLY A 193 27.21 38.29 12.59
CA GLY A 193 26.45 37.10 12.18
C GLY A 193 27.23 36.19 11.24
N TRP A 194 26.53 35.21 10.69
CA TRP A 194 27.08 34.22 9.76
C TRP A 194 26.70 34.55 8.32
N GLU A 195 27.61 34.33 7.38
CA GLU A 195 27.36 34.45 5.94
C GLU A 195 27.58 33.13 5.23
N TYR A 196 26.74 32.86 4.23
CA TYR A 196 27.02 31.89 3.19
C TYR A 196 26.66 32.44 1.83
N SER A 197 27.62 32.44 0.90
CA SER A 197 27.39 32.85 -0.50
C SER A 197 26.68 34.22 -0.64
N GLY A 198 27.03 35.22 0.18
CA GLY A 198 26.41 36.55 0.15
C GLY A 198 25.11 36.68 0.95
N GLN A 199 24.63 35.62 1.60
CA GLN A 199 23.41 35.64 2.41
C GLN A 199 23.72 35.50 3.89
N THR A 200 23.08 36.32 4.72
CA THR A 200 23.17 36.18 6.18
C THR A 200 22.36 34.98 6.64
N ILE A 201 23.00 34.09 7.39
CA ILE A 201 22.40 32.90 8.00
C ILE A 201 22.18 33.18 9.49
N THR A 202 20.96 32.89 9.95
CA THR A 202 20.55 33.01 11.35
C THR A 202 20.08 31.67 11.90
N ALA A 203 19.89 31.58 13.21
CA ALA A 203 19.35 30.39 13.86
C ALA A 203 18.00 29.92 13.31
N ASP A 204 17.16 30.86 12.85
CA ASP A 204 15.83 30.60 12.30
C ASP A 204 15.84 30.34 10.78
N THR A 205 17.00 30.46 10.14
CA THR A 205 17.11 30.18 8.70
C THR A 205 16.94 28.69 8.45
N VAL A 206 16.11 28.32 7.46
CA VAL A 206 15.89 26.92 7.08
C VAL A 206 17.05 26.43 6.23
N VAL A 207 17.56 25.24 6.52
CA VAL A 207 18.60 24.57 5.74
C VAL A 207 18.03 24.11 4.41
N GLN A 208 18.50 24.73 3.33
CA GLN A 208 18.17 24.38 1.95
C GLN A 208 19.38 23.81 1.19
N MET A 209 20.54 23.76 1.83
CA MET A 209 21.77 23.22 1.24
C MET A 209 21.71 21.70 1.24
N THR A 210 22.03 21.10 0.09
CA THR A 210 22.01 19.64 -0.08
C THR A 210 23.41 19.02 0.05
N GLY A 211 24.30 19.67 0.79
CA GLY A 211 25.69 19.25 0.93
C GLY A 211 26.43 19.99 2.04
N GLU A 212 27.66 19.55 2.29
CA GLU A 212 28.58 20.21 3.21
C GLU A 212 28.84 21.65 2.75
N HIS A 213 28.81 22.58 3.70
CA HIS A 213 29.06 23.99 3.43
C HIS A 213 29.72 24.67 4.64
N VAL A 214 30.35 25.81 4.37
CA VAL A 214 31.09 26.58 5.37
C VAL A 214 30.40 27.93 5.55
N LEU A 215 29.97 28.23 6.77
CA LEU A 215 29.51 29.57 7.15
C LEU A 215 30.71 30.38 7.60
N THR A 216 30.82 31.62 7.14
CA THR A 216 31.91 32.53 7.49
C THR A 216 31.40 33.63 8.42
N ALA A 217 32.14 33.93 9.48
CA ALA A 217 31.80 34.99 10.41
C ALA A 217 31.93 36.37 9.76
N ILE A 218 30.92 37.21 9.92
CA ILE A 218 30.96 38.63 9.54
C ILE A 218 31.29 39.45 10.78
N TRP A 219 32.18 40.43 10.62
CA TRP A 219 32.62 41.34 11.66
C TRP A 219 32.27 42.79 11.31
N LYS A 220 31.96 43.60 12.33
CA LYS A 220 31.74 45.05 12.25
C LYS A 220 32.70 45.83 13.12
#